data_AF-A0A6A6FV58-F1
#
_entry.id   AF-A0A6A6FV58-F1
#
_cell.length_a   1.000
_cell.length_b   1.000
_cell.length_c   1.000
_cell.angle_alpha   90.00
_cell.angle_beta   90.00
_cell.angle_gamma   90.00
#
_symmetry.space_group_name_H-M   'P 1'
#
loop_
_entity.id
_entity.type
_entity.pdbx_description
1 polymer ?
#
loop_
_entity_poly.entity_id
_entity_poly.type
_entity_poly.pdbx_seq_one_letter_code
_entity_poly.pdbx_strand_id
1 'polypeptide(L)'
;MTSQGPAGMVPVLTKRFSVFAASTVLLLLFLFGRDNLLQSRRIYHDRGPVESLCRGHNFQPYRAGLTTHRKVYDLFPISHELDWFEIRLHTLAPYVDYFVVVESNTTFTGLQKPLHLQDNWQSFSDFHSKMIHRVVHDPGPSIGMSTWAHEDFLRNSLLHAAFPSLIFSEMEAKEGDVLIAGDIDEIPKPETVIVLRHCDIPDRVTLRSHFYYYAFQWQHIGEQWPHPQATVFHGLPNTLSPVHLRHGIGGHRSRIPLYSAFIRWWHKADMWDAAWHCSSCFATVAEMQKKMESFSHSNLNTLENKRAETILERVRTGQDLFGRPREQFEKVDQNADVPRYILSNSQRFDYMLDRDGLDAGFRDRRL
;
A
#
# COMPACT_ATOMS: atom_id res chain seq x y z
N MET A 1 -35.58 -68.93 2.69
CA MET A 1 -35.61 -70.41 2.58
C MET A 1 -35.29 -70.76 1.13
N THR A 2 -34.24 -71.56 0.92
CA THR A 2 -34.00 -72.49 -0.22
C THR A 2 -34.17 -71.95 -1.66
N SER A 3 -33.26 -72.15 -2.63
CA SER A 3 -32.15 -73.08 -2.78
C SER A 3 -31.50 -72.92 -4.16
N GLN A 4 -30.28 -73.45 -4.30
CA GLN A 4 -29.69 -74.08 -5.50
C GLN A 4 -29.10 -73.18 -6.62
N GLY A 5 -27.78 -73.30 -6.83
CA GLY A 5 -27.15 -73.20 -8.17
C GLY A 5 -27.03 -74.60 -8.80
N PRO A 6 -26.09 -74.89 -9.72
CA PRO A 6 -25.33 -74.04 -10.66
C PRO A 6 -25.31 -74.61 -12.12
N ALA A 7 -24.44 -74.02 -12.97
CA ALA A 7 -23.79 -74.59 -14.17
C ALA A 7 -24.33 -74.28 -15.60
N GLY A 8 -23.51 -73.52 -16.35
CA GLY A 8 -22.93 -73.97 -17.62
C GLY A 8 -23.54 -73.51 -18.96
N MET A 9 -22.89 -72.57 -19.66
CA MET A 9 -22.37 -72.69 -21.05
C MET A 9 -21.99 -71.32 -21.67
N VAL A 10 -20.88 -71.32 -22.40
CA VAL A 10 -20.26 -70.27 -23.25
C VAL A 10 -20.33 -70.78 -24.71
N PRO A 11 -20.11 -70.03 -25.82
CA PRO A 11 -20.12 -68.58 -26.15
C PRO A 11 -21.03 -68.24 -27.37
N VAL A 12 -21.30 -66.96 -27.66
CA VAL A 12 -21.28 -66.43 -29.06
C VAL A 12 -20.80 -64.97 -29.07
N LEU A 13 -19.86 -64.73 -29.98
CA LEU A 13 -19.13 -63.51 -30.27
C LEU A 13 -19.85 -62.69 -31.34
N THR A 14 -20.22 -61.42 -31.09
CA THR A 14 -20.47 -60.45 -32.17
C THR A 14 -20.12 -59.01 -31.76
N LYS A 15 -18.97 -58.55 -32.29
CA LYS A 15 -18.67 -57.22 -32.85
C LYS A 15 -19.47 -56.01 -32.33
N ARG A 16 -18.77 -55.02 -31.78
CA ARG A 16 -18.42 -53.77 -32.51
C ARG A 16 -17.46 -52.87 -31.71
N PHE A 17 -16.31 -52.64 -32.33
CA PHE A 17 -15.32 -51.61 -32.01
C PHE A 17 -15.80 -50.22 -32.45
N SER A 18 -15.18 -49.20 -31.86
CA SER A 18 -14.94 -47.85 -32.40
C SER A 18 -16.02 -46.77 -32.19
N VAL A 19 -15.86 -45.99 -31.11
CA VAL A 19 -16.21 -44.56 -31.07
C VAL A 19 -15.08 -43.82 -30.34
N PHE A 20 -13.94 -43.64 -31.02
CA PHE A 20 -12.85 -42.75 -30.60
C PHE A 20 -12.12 -42.21 -31.84
N ALA A 21 -12.86 -41.60 -32.76
CA ALA A 21 -12.29 -40.95 -33.95
C ALA A 21 -13.28 -39.98 -34.60
N ALA A 22 -13.74 -38.96 -33.86
CA ALA A 22 -14.59 -37.92 -34.44
C ALA A 22 -14.29 -36.49 -33.96
N SER A 23 -13.38 -36.28 -33.01
CA SER A 23 -13.11 -34.93 -32.48
C SER A 23 -11.81 -34.29 -32.97
N THR A 24 -11.01 -35.00 -33.77
CA THR A 24 -9.68 -34.52 -34.23
C THR A 24 -9.66 -33.98 -35.67
N VAL A 25 -10.78 -34.07 -36.41
CA VAL A 25 -10.84 -33.62 -37.82
C VAL A 25 -11.34 -32.18 -37.96
N LEU A 26 -11.94 -31.59 -36.92
CA LEU A 26 -12.33 -30.18 -36.95
C LEU A 26 -11.17 -29.21 -36.64
N LEU A 27 -10.03 -29.72 -36.16
CA LEU A 27 -8.86 -28.91 -35.79
C LEU A 27 -7.84 -28.73 -36.93
N LEU A 28 -8.03 -29.39 -38.08
CA LEU A 28 -7.07 -29.41 -39.19
C LEU A 28 -7.53 -28.68 -40.46
N LEU A 29 -8.74 -28.11 -40.48
CA LEU A 29 -9.24 -27.30 -41.61
C LEU A 29 -9.04 -25.78 -41.44
N PHE A 30 -8.47 -25.34 -40.31
CA PHE A 30 -8.10 -23.93 -40.11
C PHE A 30 -6.61 -23.63 -40.36
N LEU A 31 -5.79 -24.64 -40.69
CA LEU A 31 -4.34 -24.46 -40.87
C LEU A 31 -3.88 -24.27 -42.32
N PHE A 32 -4.74 -24.38 -43.33
CA PHE A 32 -4.35 -24.09 -44.71
C PHE A 32 -5.51 -23.48 -45.52
N GLY A 33 -5.59 -22.15 -45.51
CA GLY A 33 -6.58 -21.38 -46.25
C GLY A 33 -6.02 -20.04 -46.73
N ARG A 34 -5.20 -20.12 -47.78
CA ARG A 34 -4.81 -19.11 -48.78
C ARG A 34 -4.99 -17.61 -48.46
N ASP A 35 -3.84 -16.95 -48.55
CA ASP A 35 -3.62 -15.55 -48.88
C ASP A 35 -4.73 -14.94 -49.75
N ASN A 36 -5.38 -13.90 -49.21
CA ASN A 36 -6.00 -12.86 -50.01
C ASN A 36 -5.64 -11.52 -49.40
N LEU A 37 -4.85 -10.77 -50.18
CA LEU A 37 -4.51 -9.38 -50.00
C LEU A 37 -5.78 -8.53 -49.96
N LEU A 38 -6.29 -8.27 -48.76
CA LEU A 38 -7.04 -7.06 -48.48
C LEU A 38 -6.26 -6.30 -47.43
N GLN A 39 -5.61 -5.25 -47.90
CA GLN A 39 -4.98 -4.20 -47.11
C GLN A 39 -6.07 -3.49 -46.31
N SER A 40 -6.55 -4.15 -45.26
CA SER A 40 -7.25 -3.52 -44.16
C SER A 40 -6.24 -2.56 -43.55
N ARG A 41 -6.38 -1.27 -43.89
CA ARG A 41 -5.84 -0.19 -43.10
C ARG A 41 -6.24 -0.50 -41.66
N ARG A 42 -5.29 -0.96 -40.84
CA ARG A 42 -5.41 -0.86 -39.39
C ARG A 42 -5.54 0.63 -39.13
N ILE A 43 -6.78 1.07 -38.95
CA ILE A 43 -7.10 2.30 -38.26
C ILE A 43 -6.52 2.05 -36.87
N TYR A 44 -5.32 2.54 -36.63
CA TYR A 44 -4.86 2.81 -35.28
C TYR A 44 -5.87 3.82 -34.75
N HIS A 45 -6.92 3.33 -34.09
CA HIS A 45 -7.68 4.17 -33.20
C HIS A 45 -6.67 4.67 -32.20
N ASP A 46 -6.42 5.97 -32.24
CA ASP A 46 -5.79 6.68 -31.14
C ASP A 46 -6.69 6.45 -29.91
N ARG A 47 -6.34 5.42 -29.15
CA ARG A 47 -7.02 5.03 -27.92
C ARG A 47 -6.69 6.12 -26.91
N GLY A 48 -7.71 6.78 -26.36
CA GLY A 48 -7.51 7.97 -25.54
C GLY A 48 -6.50 7.78 -24.40
N PRO A 49 -5.88 8.85 -23.88
CA PRO A 49 -4.76 8.77 -22.93
C PRO A 49 -5.00 7.84 -21.73
N VAL A 50 -6.20 7.84 -21.16
CA VAL A 50 -6.60 6.96 -20.04
C VAL A 50 -6.57 5.47 -20.38
N GLU A 51 -6.96 5.10 -21.60
CA GLU A 51 -6.95 3.69 -22.02
C GLU A 51 -5.52 3.14 -22.13
N SER A 52 -4.60 3.97 -22.63
CA SER A 52 -3.18 3.62 -22.68
C SER A 52 -2.56 3.50 -21.28
N LEU A 53 -2.90 4.44 -20.38
CA LEU A 53 -2.46 4.44 -18.99
C LEU A 53 -2.88 3.15 -18.28
N CYS A 54 -4.17 2.82 -18.28
CA CYS A 54 -4.66 1.65 -17.54
C CYS A 54 -4.13 0.34 -18.11
N ARG A 55 -4.03 0.22 -19.44
CA ARG A 55 -3.44 -0.95 -20.08
C ARG A 55 -1.98 -1.17 -19.67
N GLY A 56 -1.21 -0.10 -19.48
CA GLY A 56 0.18 -0.17 -18.99
C GLY A 56 0.30 -0.88 -17.64
N HIS A 57 -0.76 -0.83 -16.82
CA HIS A 57 -0.84 -1.48 -15.51
C HIS A 57 -1.72 -2.74 -15.52
N ASN A 58 -2.10 -3.27 -16.69
CA ASN A 58 -3.03 -4.39 -16.85
C ASN A 58 -4.43 -4.14 -16.25
N PHE A 59 -4.84 -2.88 -16.15
CA PHE A 59 -6.17 -2.48 -15.72
C PHE A 59 -7.03 -2.02 -16.90
N GLN A 60 -8.34 -1.97 -16.67
CA GLN A 60 -9.27 -1.32 -17.60
C GLN A 60 -9.52 0.13 -17.17
N PRO A 61 -9.95 1.03 -18.07
CA PRO A 61 -10.43 2.34 -17.66
C PRO A 61 -11.60 2.23 -16.68
N TYR A 62 -11.52 2.94 -15.56
CA TYR A 62 -12.64 3.10 -14.64
C TYR A 62 -13.75 3.89 -15.34
N ARG A 63 -14.92 3.29 -15.44
CA ARG A 63 -16.11 3.94 -16.01
C ARG A 63 -16.93 4.53 -14.87
N ALA A 64 -16.67 5.79 -14.55
CA ALA A 64 -17.52 6.52 -13.63
C ALA A 64 -18.97 6.53 -14.16
N GLY A 65 -19.95 6.51 -13.24
CA GLY A 65 -21.30 6.91 -13.58
C GLY A 65 -21.31 8.34 -14.12
N LEU A 66 -22.29 8.70 -14.96
CA LEU A 66 -22.39 10.00 -15.66
C LEU A 66 -22.32 11.25 -14.76
N THR A 67 -22.32 11.11 -13.43
CA THR A 67 -22.49 12.19 -12.46
C THR A 67 -21.49 12.23 -11.31
N THR A 68 -20.53 11.30 -11.20
CA THR A 68 -19.62 11.27 -10.04
C THR A 68 -18.14 11.27 -10.44
N HIS A 69 -17.41 12.30 -10.00
CA HIS A 69 -15.95 12.26 -9.95
C HIS A 69 -15.54 11.18 -8.93
N ARG A 70 -14.75 10.20 -9.36
CA ARG A 70 -14.19 9.18 -8.45
C ARG A 70 -13.21 9.88 -7.51
N LYS A 71 -13.50 9.88 -6.21
CA LYS A 71 -12.64 10.49 -5.21
C LYS A 71 -11.49 9.57 -4.83
N VAL A 72 -10.38 10.16 -4.42
CA VAL A 72 -9.24 9.46 -3.81
C VAL A 72 -9.00 10.02 -2.42
N TYR A 73 -9.01 9.11 -1.44
CA TYR A 73 -8.73 9.39 -0.04
C TYR A 73 -7.36 8.82 0.33
N ASP A 74 -6.50 9.65 0.93
CA ASP A 74 -5.20 9.24 1.45
C ASP A 74 -5.25 9.14 2.98
N LEU A 75 -5.13 7.93 3.51
CA LEU A 75 -5.38 7.55 4.90
C LEU A 75 -4.05 7.19 5.59
N PHE A 76 -3.71 7.90 6.65
CA PHE A 76 -2.53 7.57 7.46
C PHE A 76 -2.69 8.03 8.92
N PRO A 77 -2.11 7.29 9.89
CA PRO A 77 -2.01 7.76 11.25
C PRO A 77 -0.86 8.78 11.37
N ILE A 78 -0.95 9.68 12.34
CA ILE A 78 0.14 10.62 12.68
C ILE A 78 0.54 10.52 14.15
N SER A 79 1.84 10.58 14.43
CA SER A 79 2.39 10.63 15.78
C SER A 79 3.06 11.96 16.06
N HIS A 80 4.32 12.12 15.67
CA HIS A 80 5.13 13.33 15.90
C HIS A 80 5.85 13.80 14.63
N GLU A 81 5.63 13.11 13.51
CA GLU A 81 6.35 13.29 12.25
C GLU A 81 5.79 14.45 11.40
N LEU A 82 5.82 15.68 11.94
CA LEU A 82 5.24 16.86 11.27
C LEU A 82 5.95 17.25 9.96
N ASP A 83 7.27 17.04 9.86
CA ASP A 83 7.99 17.24 8.58
C ASP A 83 7.45 16.28 7.50
N TRP A 84 7.18 15.01 7.85
CA TRP A 84 6.57 14.04 6.93
C TRP A 84 5.14 14.41 6.57
N PHE A 85 4.37 14.94 7.53
CA PHE A 85 3.03 15.44 7.27
C PHE A 85 3.05 16.54 6.21
N GLU A 86 3.91 17.55 6.39
CA GLU A 86 4.08 18.65 5.44
C GLU A 86 4.49 18.14 4.04
N ILE A 87 5.50 17.27 3.98
CA ILE A 87 5.97 16.68 2.71
C ILE A 87 4.83 15.96 2.00
N ARG A 88 4.07 15.14 2.72
CA ARG A 88 2.97 14.36 2.15
C ARG A 88 1.85 15.25 1.62
N LEU A 89 1.42 16.26 2.38
CA LEU A 89 0.39 17.22 1.95
C LEU A 89 0.82 17.96 0.68
N HIS A 90 2.01 18.56 0.66
CA HIS A 90 2.50 19.30 -0.51
C HIS A 90 2.72 18.40 -1.73
N THR A 91 3.06 17.13 -1.52
CA THR A 91 3.26 16.16 -2.62
C THR A 91 1.93 15.72 -3.22
N LEU A 92 0.92 15.45 -2.39
CA LEU A 92 -0.29 14.74 -2.81
C LEU A 92 -1.53 15.62 -2.96
N ALA A 93 -1.55 16.84 -2.40
CA ALA A 93 -2.74 17.69 -2.41
C ALA A 93 -3.34 17.94 -3.82
N PRO A 94 -2.56 18.03 -4.92
CA PRO A 94 -3.13 18.15 -6.26
C PRO A 94 -3.81 16.86 -6.78
N TYR A 95 -3.45 15.70 -6.22
CA TYR A 95 -3.79 14.39 -6.77
C TYR A 95 -4.85 13.65 -5.95
N VAL A 96 -5.07 14.04 -4.70
CA VAL A 96 -6.09 13.45 -3.82
C VAL A 96 -7.22 14.45 -3.54
N ASP A 97 -8.40 13.93 -3.23
CA ASP A 97 -9.53 14.74 -2.82
C ASP A 97 -9.44 15.09 -1.35
N TYR A 98 -9.14 14.08 -0.51
CA TYR A 98 -9.09 14.25 0.93
C TYR A 98 -7.95 13.47 1.58
N PHE A 99 -7.38 14.07 2.62
CA PHE A 99 -6.46 13.42 3.56
C PHE A 99 -7.26 13.01 4.79
N VAL A 100 -7.24 11.73 5.13
CA VAL A 100 -7.87 11.20 6.34
C VAL A 100 -6.76 10.92 7.35
N VAL A 101 -6.70 11.77 8.37
CA VAL A 101 -5.61 11.79 9.34
C VAL A 101 -6.16 11.40 10.70
N VAL A 102 -5.70 10.27 11.23
CA VAL A 102 -6.03 9.83 12.59
C VAL A 102 -4.85 10.12 13.52
N GLU A 103 -5.17 10.75 14.64
CA GLU A 103 -4.21 11.05 15.70
C GLU A 103 -4.71 10.49 17.03
N SER A 104 -3.80 10.02 17.88
CA SER A 104 -4.14 9.62 19.26
C SER A 104 -3.24 10.30 20.27
N ASN A 105 -3.71 10.40 21.51
CA ASN A 105 -2.92 10.84 22.67
C ASN A 105 -2.04 9.72 23.23
N THR A 106 -1.93 8.60 22.52
CA THR A 106 -1.06 7.47 22.87
C THR A 106 -0.22 7.01 21.66
N THR A 107 0.92 6.41 21.95
CA THR A 107 1.76 5.69 20.97
C THR A 107 1.23 4.26 20.76
N PHE A 108 1.73 3.52 19.77
CA PHE A 108 1.37 2.10 19.59
C PHE A 108 1.83 1.20 20.74
N THR A 109 2.73 1.69 21.60
CA THR A 109 3.15 1.02 22.83
C THR A 109 2.32 1.45 24.06
N GLY A 110 1.29 2.27 23.88
CA GLY A 110 0.39 2.75 24.95
C GLY A 110 0.95 3.92 25.77
N LEU A 111 2.16 4.42 25.45
CA LEU A 111 2.73 5.59 26.13
C LEU A 111 1.96 6.86 25.75
N GLN A 112 1.70 7.73 26.74
CA GLN A 112 1.04 9.02 26.51
C GLN A 112 1.90 9.93 25.64
N LYS A 113 1.24 10.65 24.71
CA LYS A 113 1.87 11.67 23.87
C LYS A 113 0.91 12.85 23.66
N PRO A 114 1.43 14.07 23.46
CA PRO A 114 0.61 15.19 23.04
C PRO A 114 0.04 14.95 21.63
N LEU A 115 -1.00 15.72 21.30
CA LEU A 115 -1.63 15.72 19.99
C LEU A 115 -0.88 16.71 19.09
N HIS A 116 0.31 16.29 18.63
CA HIS A 116 1.22 17.11 17.84
C HIS A 116 0.57 17.81 16.64
N LEU A 117 -0.31 17.14 15.89
CA LEU A 117 -1.00 17.79 14.78
C LEU A 117 -2.05 18.77 15.27
N GLN A 118 -2.85 18.40 16.28
CA GLN A 118 -3.83 19.32 16.87
C GLN A 118 -3.17 20.59 17.42
N ASP A 119 -2.04 20.45 18.12
CA ASP A 119 -1.28 21.56 18.69
C ASP A 119 -0.66 22.47 17.61
N ASN A 120 -0.45 21.95 16.39
CA ASN A 120 0.13 22.67 15.26
C ASN A 120 -0.87 22.87 14.10
N TRP A 121 -2.18 22.76 14.37
CA TRP A 121 -3.22 22.71 13.34
C TRP A 121 -3.20 23.92 12.39
N GLN A 122 -2.93 25.11 12.94
CA GLN A 122 -2.91 26.37 12.19
C GLN A 122 -1.82 26.40 11.11
N SER A 123 -0.69 25.71 11.34
CA SER A 123 0.44 25.63 10.41
C SER A 123 0.07 24.95 9.09
N PHE A 124 -1.04 24.21 9.04
CA PHE A 124 -1.51 23.46 7.88
C PHE A 124 -2.83 24.00 7.31
N SER A 125 -3.16 25.26 7.60
CA SER A 125 -4.43 25.90 7.22
C SER A 125 -4.72 25.90 5.72
N ASP A 126 -3.69 25.96 4.88
CA ASP A 126 -3.81 25.86 3.42
C ASP A 126 -4.46 24.55 2.95
N PHE A 127 -4.39 23.49 3.76
CA PHE A 127 -4.90 22.16 3.43
C PHE A 127 -6.20 21.79 4.14
N HIS A 128 -6.72 22.63 5.05
CA HIS A 128 -7.87 22.31 5.90
C HIS A 128 -9.11 21.89 5.11
N SER A 129 -9.35 22.48 3.94
CA SER A 129 -10.47 22.12 3.06
C SER A 129 -10.42 20.67 2.55
N LYS A 130 -9.25 20.05 2.55
CA LYS A 130 -9.03 18.66 2.16
C LYS A 130 -8.76 17.73 3.35
N MET A 131 -8.66 18.25 4.57
CA MET A 131 -8.22 17.46 5.73
C MET A 131 -9.39 17.01 6.60
N ILE A 132 -9.46 15.70 6.80
CA ILE A 132 -10.36 15.03 7.72
C ILE A 132 -9.51 14.55 8.90
N HIS A 133 -9.39 15.39 9.93
CA HIS A 133 -8.65 15.07 11.15
C HIS A 133 -9.58 14.46 12.21
N ARG A 134 -9.16 13.32 12.76
CA ARG A 134 -9.89 12.61 13.81
C ARG A 134 -8.95 12.22 14.94
N VAL A 135 -9.23 12.79 16.10
CA VAL A 135 -8.59 12.38 17.35
C VAL A 135 -9.31 11.14 17.88
N VAL A 136 -8.56 10.08 18.15
CA VAL A 136 -9.07 8.83 18.72
C VAL A 136 -8.39 8.52 20.04
N HIS A 137 -9.18 8.02 20.99
CA HIS A 137 -8.67 7.59 22.28
C HIS A 137 -8.45 6.09 22.26
N ASP A 138 -7.22 5.67 22.52
CA ASP A 138 -6.88 4.27 22.65
C ASP A 138 -7.63 3.68 23.87
N PRO A 139 -8.45 2.65 23.67
CA PRO A 139 -9.25 2.03 24.73
C PRO A 139 -8.40 1.16 25.69
N GLY A 140 -7.08 1.15 25.53
CA GLY A 140 -6.11 0.59 26.47
C GLY A 140 -6.21 -0.94 26.55
N PRO A 141 -6.05 -1.55 27.75
CA PRO A 141 -6.06 -3.00 27.90
C PRO A 141 -7.31 -3.73 27.37
N SER A 142 -8.42 -3.01 27.13
CA SER A 142 -9.67 -3.61 26.65
C SER A 142 -9.61 -4.15 25.23
N ILE A 143 -8.69 -3.65 24.39
CA ILE A 143 -8.43 -4.17 23.03
C ILE A 143 -7.32 -5.22 23.00
N GLY A 144 -6.62 -5.42 24.12
CA GLY A 144 -5.51 -6.35 24.25
C GLY A 144 -4.33 -5.73 24.97
N MET A 145 -3.34 -6.57 25.31
CA MET A 145 -2.10 -6.15 25.97
C MET A 145 -0.92 -6.05 25.00
N SER A 146 -1.11 -6.40 23.72
CA SER A 146 -0.05 -6.38 22.71
C SER A 146 0.02 -5.03 22.01
N THR A 147 1.24 -4.57 21.72
CA THR A 147 1.49 -3.37 20.90
C THR A 147 0.77 -3.42 19.55
N TRP A 148 0.69 -4.62 18.97
CA TRP A 148 -0.04 -4.90 17.73
C TRP A 148 -1.54 -4.64 17.83
N ALA A 149 -2.18 -4.90 18.98
CA ALA A 149 -3.61 -4.63 19.15
C ALA A 149 -3.90 -3.12 19.12
N HIS A 150 -3.04 -2.32 19.77
CA HIS A 150 -3.11 -0.86 19.74
C HIS A 150 -2.85 -0.33 18.32
N GLU A 151 -1.83 -0.83 17.64
CA GLU A 151 -1.55 -0.49 16.24
C GLU A 151 -2.75 -0.81 15.32
N ASP A 152 -3.31 -2.01 15.43
CA ASP A 152 -4.47 -2.44 14.64
C ASP A 152 -5.70 -1.56 14.91
N PHE A 153 -5.93 -1.17 16.16
CA PHE A 153 -7.01 -0.24 16.52
C PHE A 153 -6.83 1.13 15.87
N LEU A 154 -5.63 1.73 15.98
CA LEU A 154 -5.35 3.03 15.36
C LEU A 154 -5.46 2.96 13.83
N ARG A 155 -4.91 1.92 13.20
CA ARG A 155 -5.02 1.73 11.74
C ARG A 155 -6.47 1.59 11.30
N ASN A 156 -7.24 0.72 11.94
CA ASN A 156 -8.65 0.53 11.59
C ASN A 156 -9.51 1.77 11.86
N SER A 157 -9.11 2.65 12.78
CA SER A 157 -9.78 3.91 13.03
C SER A 157 -9.78 4.86 11.82
N LEU A 158 -8.80 4.74 10.91
CA LEU A 158 -8.78 5.51 9.66
C LEU A 158 -10.04 5.29 8.82
N LEU A 159 -10.63 4.10 8.87
CA LEU A 159 -11.91 3.81 8.21
C LEU A 159 -13.07 3.97 9.19
N HIS A 160 -13.02 3.26 10.33
CA HIS A 160 -14.19 3.08 11.19
C HIS A 160 -14.49 4.26 12.11
N ALA A 161 -13.52 5.12 12.42
CA ALA A 161 -13.77 6.35 13.16
C ALA A 161 -13.99 7.55 12.23
N ALA A 162 -13.25 7.63 11.12
CA ALA A 162 -13.33 8.78 10.22
C ALA A 162 -14.56 8.75 9.30
N PHE A 163 -14.80 7.67 8.56
CA PHE A 163 -15.79 7.68 7.49
C PHE A 163 -17.25 7.79 7.94
N PRO A 164 -17.69 7.25 9.09
CA PRO A 164 -19.06 7.48 9.57
C PRO A 164 -19.40 8.96 9.74
N SER A 165 -18.40 9.80 10.09
CA SER A 165 -18.58 11.24 10.25
C SER A 165 -18.72 12.02 8.94
N LEU A 166 -18.47 11.36 7.80
CA LEU A 166 -18.52 11.97 6.46
C LEU A 166 -19.86 11.75 5.77
N ILE A 167 -20.71 10.87 6.30
CA ILE A 167 -22.02 10.56 5.71
C ILE A 167 -22.86 11.84 5.65
N PHE A 168 -23.51 12.09 4.50
CA PHE A 168 -24.29 13.30 4.21
C PHE A 168 -23.48 14.60 4.10
N SER A 169 -22.15 14.51 3.93
CA SER A 169 -21.28 15.64 3.64
C SER A 169 -20.76 15.60 2.19
N GLU A 170 -20.18 16.70 1.72
CA GLU A 170 -19.45 16.72 0.44
C GLU A 170 -18.25 15.74 0.42
N MET A 171 -17.71 15.42 1.59
CA MET A 171 -16.58 14.50 1.78
C MET A 171 -17.02 13.02 1.85
N GLU A 172 -18.31 12.73 1.72
CA GLU A 172 -18.83 11.36 1.76
C GLU A 172 -18.22 10.50 0.66
N ALA A 173 -17.66 9.35 1.03
CA ALA A 173 -17.16 8.35 0.10
C ALA A 173 -18.33 7.59 -0.54
N LYS A 174 -18.21 7.33 -1.84
CA LYS A 174 -19.20 6.63 -2.66
C LYS A 174 -18.61 5.36 -3.22
N GLU A 175 -19.51 4.44 -3.59
CA GLU A 175 -19.15 3.18 -4.24
C GLU A 175 -18.19 3.45 -5.41
N GLY A 176 -17.06 2.75 -5.41
CA GLY A 176 -16.03 2.91 -6.44
C GLY A 176 -14.91 3.90 -6.10
N ASP A 177 -15.06 4.77 -5.09
CA ASP A 177 -13.98 5.67 -4.66
C ASP A 177 -12.74 4.90 -4.18
N VAL A 178 -11.56 5.52 -4.22
CA VAL A 178 -10.29 4.90 -3.84
C VAL A 178 -9.88 5.33 -2.45
N LEU A 179 -9.44 4.37 -1.63
CA LEU A 179 -8.77 4.61 -0.36
C LEU A 179 -7.34 4.08 -0.47
N ILE A 180 -6.36 4.93 -0.16
CA ILE A 180 -4.95 4.55 -0.03
C ILE A 180 -4.64 4.57 1.46
N ALA A 181 -4.23 3.44 2.03
CA ALA A 181 -3.91 3.30 3.44
C ALA A 181 -2.42 2.93 3.61
N GLY A 182 -1.72 3.71 4.43
CA GLY A 182 -0.31 3.50 4.73
C GLY A 182 0.15 4.24 5.97
N ASP A 183 1.45 4.14 6.25
CA ASP A 183 2.13 5.00 7.22
C ASP A 183 2.47 6.36 6.61
N ILE A 184 2.70 7.37 7.45
CA ILE A 184 2.90 8.76 7.00
C ILE A 184 4.11 8.92 6.07
N ASP A 185 5.15 8.10 6.28
CA ASP A 185 6.39 8.01 5.52
C ASP A 185 6.31 7.07 4.30
N GLU A 186 5.15 6.44 4.05
CA GLU A 186 4.84 5.62 2.86
C GLU A 186 4.01 6.45 1.86
N ILE A 187 4.68 7.28 1.04
CA ILE A 187 4.05 8.28 0.15
C ILE A 187 3.87 7.71 -1.28
N PRO A 188 2.63 7.54 -1.78
CA PRO A 188 2.38 7.22 -3.18
C PRO A 188 2.99 8.24 -4.14
N LYS A 189 3.51 7.78 -5.28
CA LYS A 189 3.92 8.71 -6.35
C LYS A 189 2.68 9.35 -6.98
N PRO A 190 2.73 10.63 -7.38
CA PRO A 190 1.62 11.30 -8.07
C PRO A 190 1.05 10.50 -9.25
N GLU A 191 1.91 9.90 -10.06
CA GLU A 191 1.55 9.10 -11.24
C GLU A 191 0.74 7.86 -10.85
N THR A 192 1.10 7.22 -9.73
CA THR A 192 0.34 6.11 -9.15
C THR A 192 -1.08 6.55 -8.77
N VAL A 193 -1.23 7.71 -8.13
CA VAL A 193 -2.55 8.22 -7.74
C VAL A 193 -3.42 8.49 -8.98
N ILE A 194 -2.84 8.98 -10.07
CA ILE A 194 -3.52 9.17 -11.35
C ILE A 194 -4.03 7.82 -11.90
N VAL A 195 -3.20 6.77 -11.87
CA VAL A 195 -3.62 5.42 -12.28
C VAL A 195 -4.78 4.92 -11.42
N LEU A 196 -4.65 4.99 -10.08
CA LEU A 196 -5.70 4.55 -9.16
C LEU A 196 -7.02 5.28 -9.38
N ARG A 197 -6.97 6.58 -9.69
CA ARG A 197 -8.17 7.38 -9.98
C ARG A 197 -8.87 6.95 -11.27
N HIS A 198 -8.10 6.71 -12.33
CA HIS A 198 -8.65 6.54 -13.67
C HIS A 198 -8.83 5.08 -14.10
N CYS A 199 -8.30 4.12 -13.36
CA CYS A 199 -8.31 2.71 -13.73
C CYS A 199 -9.16 1.86 -12.78
N ASP A 200 -9.84 0.87 -13.35
CA ASP A 200 -10.59 -0.14 -12.62
C ASP A 200 -9.60 -1.12 -11.97
N ILE A 201 -9.42 -0.97 -10.67
CA ILE A 201 -8.44 -1.68 -9.85
C ILE A 201 -9.14 -2.74 -8.98
N PRO A 202 -8.47 -3.84 -8.63
CA PRO A 202 -9.03 -4.80 -7.68
C PRO A 202 -9.09 -4.20 -6.27
N ASP A 203 -9.87 -4.84 -5.38
CA ASP A 203 -10.06 -4.43 -3.98
C ASP A 203 -8.74 -4.31 -3.20
N ARG A 204 -7.68 -5.00 -3.63
CA ARG A 204 -6.36 -4.90 -3.00
C ARG A 204 -5.29 -4.61 -4.04
N VAL A 205 -4.68 -3.44 -3.93
CA VAL A 205 -3.49 -3.12 -4.70
C VAL A 205 -2.35 -2.82 -3.76
N THR A 206 -1.28 -3.61 -3.83
CA THR A 206 -0.02 -3.33 -3.15
C THR A 206 0.74 -2.28 -3.96
N LEU A 207 0.94 -1.09 -3.39
CA LEU A 207 1.78 -0.06 -3.98
C LEU A 207 3.21 -0.30 -3.50
N ARG A 208 4.02 -0.96 -4.32
CA ARG A 208 5.38 -1.32 -3.97
C ARG A 208 6.25 -0.07 -3.93
N SER A 209 6.86 0.16 -2.77
CA SER A 209 7.67 1.34 -2.51
C SER A 209 9.16 1.07 -2.69
N HIS A 210 9.85 2.05 -3.24
CA HIS A 210 11.30 2.16 -3.04
C HIS A 210 11.55 2.43 -1.56
N PHE A 211 12.24 1.50 -0.90
CA PHE A 211 12.50 1.57 0.52
C PHE A 211 13.84 2.24 0.76
N TYR A 212 13.79 3.41 1.36
CA TYR A 212 14.92 4.20 1.80
C TYR A 212 14.98 4.20 3.33
N TYR A 213 16.18 4.41 3.86
CA TYR A 213 16.40 4.40 5.30
C TYR A 213 17.21 5.61 5.75
N TYR A 214 16.71 6.33 6.76
CA TYR A 214 17.23 7.58 7.35
C TYR A 214 17.48 8.78 6.40
N ALA A 215 17.66 8.54 5.09
CA ALA A 215 17.67 9.49 3.99
C ALA A 215 17.43 8.76 2.65
N PHE A 216 17.03 9.50 1.62
CA PHE A 216 16.90 9.00 0.24
C PHE A 216 18.23 8.60 -0.42
N GLN A 217 19.34 8.81 0.27
CA GLN A 217 20.67 8.36 -0.10
C GLN A 217 20.88 6.85 0.13
N TRP A 218 20.09 6.21 1.00
CA TRP A 218 20.31 4.82 1.40
C TRP A 218 19.11 3.95 1.04
N GLN A 219 19.22 3.22 -0.06
CA GLN A 219 18.16 2.38 -0.59
C GLN A 219 18.36 0.93 -0.15
N HIS A 220 17.28 0.28 0.30
CA HIS A 220 17.28 -1.10 0.69
C HIS A 220 17.57 -2.03 -0.49
N ILE A 221 18.44 -3.02 -0.27
CA ILE A 221 18.76 -4.06 -1.25
C ILE A 221 17.78 -5.21 -1.09
N GLY A 222 16.87 -5.39 -2.05
CA GLY A 222 15.94 -6.52 -2.05
C GLY A 222 14.61 -6.20 -2.73
N GLU A 223 13.56 -6.92 -2.32
CA GLU A 223 12.20 -6.66 -2.81
C GLU A 223 11.71 -5.28 -2.34
N GLN A 224 10.97 -4.58 -3.20
CA GLN A 224 10.31 -3.32 -2.83
C GLN A 224 9.32 -3.52 -1.68
N TRP A 225 9.27 -2.52 -0.81
CA TRP A 225 8.44 -2.56 0.38
C TRP A 225 6.95 -2.71 0.02
N PRO A 226 6.21 -3.66 0.63
CA PRO A 226 4.87 -4.05 0.19
C PRO A 226 3.75 -3.11 0.67
N HIS A 227 4.05 -1.82 0.85
CA HIS A 227 3.12 -0.79 1.31
C HIS A 227 3.48 0.57 0.70
N PRO A 228 2.53 1.51 0.56
CA PRO A 228 1.16 1.48 1.06
C PRO A 228 0.22 0.55 0.28
N GLN A 229 -1.03 0.41 0.73
CA GLN A 229 -2.04 -0.43 0.07
C GLN A 229 -3.21 0.45 -0.40
N ALA A 230 -3.78 0.17 -1.56
CA ALA A 230 -5.00 0.81 -2.04
C ALA A 230 -6.17 -0.19 -2.13
N THR A 231 -7.38 0.31 -1.92
CA THR A 231 -8.65 -0.42 -2.05
C THR A 231 -9.70 0.44 -2.73
N VAL A 232 -10.72 -0.23 -3.25
CA VAL A 232 -11.98 0.40 -3.67
C VAL A 232 -12.95 0.45 -2.49
N PHE A 233 -13.71 1.53 -2.38
CA PHE A 233 -14.77 1.70 -1.40
C PHE A 233 -16.04 0.97 -1.86
N HIS A 234 -16.53 0.06 -1.02
CA HIS A 234 -17.73 -0.75 -1.24
C HIS A 234 -18.81 -0.51 -0.16
N GLY A 235 -18.81 0.69 0.42
CA GLY A 235 -19.52 0.99 1.66
C GLY A 235 -18.78 0.50 2.91
N LEU A 236 -19.12 1.07 4.07
CA LEU A 236 -18.43 0.77 5.34
C LEU A 236 -18.36 -0.72 5.71
N PRO A 237 -19.42 -1.54 5.50
CA PRO A 237 -19.37 -2.95 5.91
C PRO A 237 -18.51 -3.85 5.01
N ASN A 238 -18.34 -3.48 3.73
CA ASN A 238 -17.71 -4.35 2.74
C ASN A 238 -16.31 -3.87 2.30
N THR A 239 -15.96 -2.61 2.58
CA THR A 239 -14.64 -2.07 2.27
C THR A 239 -13.56 -2.78 3.11
N LEU A 240 -12.43 -3.14 2.49
CA LEU A 240 -11.30 -3.69 3.23
C LEU A 240 -10.78 -2.66 4.24
N SER A 241 -10.67 -3.09 5.50
CA SER A 241 -10.11 -2.22 6.53
C SER A 241 -8.60 -2.04 6.35
N PRO A 242 -8.02 -0.94 6.88
CA PRO A 242 -6.57 -0.72 6.83
C PRO A 242 -5.73 -1.89 7.38
N VAL A 243 -6.16 -2.56 8.45
CA VAL A 243 -5.48 -3.76 8.97
C VAL A 243 -5.62 -4.95 8.03
N HIS A 244 -6.81 -5.15 7.46
CA HIS A 244 -7.01 -6.18 6.43
C HIS A 244 -6.08 -5.95 5.24
N LEU A 245 -5.89 -4.69 4.82
CA LEU A 245 -4.94 -4.29 3.80
C LEU A 245 -3.49 -4.61 4.22
N ARG A 246 -3.05 -4.12 5.37
CA ARG A 246 -1.70 -4.32 5.93
C ARG A 246 -1.29 -5.80 6.01
N HIS A 247 -2.20 -6.66 6.48
CA HIS A 247 -1.90 -8.07 6.71
C HIS A 247 -2.22 -8.99 5.53
N GLY A 248 -2.75 -8.47 4.42
CA GLY A 248 -3.13 -9.33 3.28
C GLY A 248 -4.35 -10.22 3.56
N ILE A 249 -5.18 -9.87 4.55
CA ILE A 249 -6.33 -10.67 5.01
C ILE A 249 -7.67 -9.97 4.72
N GLY A 250 -8.79 -10.65 4.97
CA GLY A 250 -10.13 -10.08 4.73
C GLY A 250 -10.63 -10.22 3.28
N GLY A 251 -11.73 -9.53 2.95
CA GLY A 251 -12.39 -9.60 1.64
C GLY A 251 -13.42 -10.73 1.54
N HIS A 252 -13.62 -11.26 0.33
CA HIS A 252 -14.62 -12.29 0.07
C HIS A 252 -14.45 -13.52 0.99
N ARG A 253 -15.53 -13.86 1.71
CA ARG A 253 -15.59 -15.02 2.61
C ARG A 253 -16.54 -16.06 2.04
N SER A 254 -16.01 -17.22 1.69
CA SER A 254 -16.78 -18.41 1.33
C SER A 254 -16.68 -19.45 2.45
N ARG A 255 -17.70 -20.31 2.58
CA ARG A 255 -17.68 -21.47 3.48
C ARG A 255 -16.56 -22.47 3.15
N ILE A 256 -15.95 -22.35 1.97
CA ILE A 256 -14.83 -23.17 1.52
C ILE A 256 -13.53 -22.35 1.66
N PRO A 257 -12.62 -22.69 2.60
CA PRO A 257 -11.41 -21.90 2.88
C PRO A 257 -10.48 -21.75 1.67
N LEU A 258 -10.30 -22.81 0.87
CA LEU A 258 -9.47 -22.79 -0.34
C LEU A 258 -10.03 -21.84 -1.40
N TYR A 259 -11.36 -21.81 -1.57
CA TYR A 259 -12.01 -20.89 -2.50
C TYR A 259 -11.82 -19.43 -2.05
N SER A 260 -11.95 -19.16 -0.75
CA SER A 260 -11.68 -17.83 -0.21
C SER A 260 -10.22 -17.40 -0.44
N ALA A 261 -9.25 -18.32 -0.29
CA ALA A 261 -7.86 -18.04 -0.57
C ALA A 261 -7.60 -17.76 -2.07
N PHE A 262 -8.23 -18.54 -2.95
CA PHE A 262 -8.16 -18.32 -4.39
C PHE A 262 -8.73 -16.95 -4.80
N ILE A 263 -9.92 -16.59 -4.31
CA ILE A 263 -10.54 -15.29 -4.60
C ILE A 263 -9.66 -14.14 -4.08
N ARG A 264 -9.10 -14.24 -2.87
CA ARG A 264 -8.15 -13.22 -2.37
C ARG A 264 -6.91 -13.09 -3.24
N TRP A 265 -6.40 -14.20 -3.78
CA TRP A 265 -5.27 -14.18 -4.70
C TRP A 265 -5.63 -13.60 -6.07
N TRP A 266 -6.86 -13.78 -6.53
CA TRP A 266 -7.35 -13.22 -7.80
C TRP A 266 -7.67 -11.73 -7.70
N HIS A 267 -8.17 -11.28 -6.54
CA HIS A 267 -8.52 -9.89 -6.26
C HIS A 267 -7.37 -9.12 -5.60
N LYS A 268 -6.14 -9.35 -6.05
CA LYS A 268 -4.98 -8.53 -5.67
C LYS A 268 -4.14 -8.17 -6.89
N ALA A 269 -3.49 -7.02 -6.83
CA ALA A 269 -2.47 -6.60 -7.78
C ALA A 269 -1.26 -5.99 -7.06
N ASP A 270 -0.10 -6.04 -7.71
CA ASP A 270 1.10 -5.34 -7.30
C ASP A 270 1.40 -4.25 -8.34
N MET A 271 1.53 -3.00 -7.88
CA MET A 271 2.06 -1.90 -8.68
C MET A 271 3.50 -1.64 -8.25
N TRP A 272 4.45 -1.96 -9.12
CA TRP A 272 5.88 -1.74 -8.89
C TRP A 272 6.25 -0.28 -9.13
N ASP A 273 7.24 0.22 -8.39
CA ASP A 273 7.70 1.62 -8.46
C ASP A 273 6.57 2.63 -8.20
N ALA A 274 5.68 2.29 -7.27
CA ALA A 274 4.42 3.00 -7.08
C ALA A 274 4.48 4.07 -5.98
N ALA A 275 5.48 4.01 -5.09
CA ALA A 275 5.55 4.83 -3.90
C ALA A 275 7.00 4.97 -3.38
N TRP A 276 7.19 5.89 -2.45
CA TRP A 276 8.40 6.03 -1.65
C TRP A 276 8.11 5.63 -0.22
N HIS A 277 9.06 4.95 0.43
CA HIS A 277 9.03 4.70 1.86
C HIS A 277 10.39 5.07 2.45
N CYS A 278 10.47 6.11 3.27
CA CYS A 278 11.72 6.55 3.90
C CYS A 278 11.61 6.38 5.42
N SER A 279 12.01 5.20 5.90
CA SER A 279 11.87 4.89 7.32
C SER A 279 12.94 5.61 8.15
N SER A 280 12.55 6.10 9.32
CA SER A 280 13.44 6.80 10.27
C SER A 280 14.17 8.02 9.70
N CYS A 281 13.64 8.66 8.66
CA CYS A 281 14.24 9.87 8.09
C CYS A 281 13.85 11.10 8.92
N PHE A 282 14.63 11.36 9.98
CA PHE A 282 14.39 12.42 10.96
C PHE A 282 15.52 13.44 11.00
N ALA A 283 15.18 14.69 11.35
CA ALA A 283 16.15 15.78 11.42
C ALA A 283 17.10 15.66 12.62
N THR A 284 16.69 14.99 13.68
CA THR A 284 17.44 14.86 14.94
C THR A 284 17.57 13.41 15.40
N VAL A 285 18.60 13.15 16.21
CA VAL A 285 18.77 11.85 16.88
C VAL A 285 17.62 11.62 17.87
N ALA A 286 17.18 12.67 18.56
CA ALA A 286 16.09 12.61 19.52
C ALA A 286 14.77 12.10 18.90
N GLU A 287 14.42 12.56 17.70
CA GLU A 287 13.24 12.07 16.97
C GLU A 287 13.39 10.60 16.58
N MET A 288 14.57 10.20 16.12
CA MET A 288 14.85 8.80 15.78
C MET A 288 14.71 7.89 17.00
N GLN A 289 15.25 8.29 18.15
CA GLN A 289 15.08 7.57 19.42
C GLN A 289 13.61 7.49 19.83
N LYS A 290 12.86 8.59 19.73
CA LYS A 290 11.43 8.62 20.04
C LYS A 290 10.62 7.67 19.14
N LYS A 291 10.97 7.56 17.85
CA LYS A 291 10.36 6.58 16.94
C LYS A 291 10.66 5.15 17.39
N MET A 292 11.91 4.85 17.75
CA MET A 292 12.30 3.52 18.26
C MET A 292 11.59 3.15 19.57
N GLU A 293 11.19 4.12 20.38
CA GLU A 293 10.45 3.87 21.63
C GLU A 293 8.95 3.66 21.43
N SER A 294 8.40 4.13 20.30
CA SER A 294 6.96 4.21 20.07
C SER A 294 6.39 3.20 19.07
N PHE A 295 7.25 2.54 18.28
CA PHE A 295 6.84 1.52 17.31
C PHE A 295 6.64 0.11 17.92
N SER A 296 5.87 -0.75 17.25
CA SER A 296 5.40 -2.03 17.78
C SER A 296 6.49 -3.09 17.98
N HIS A 297 7.66 -2.94 17.36
CA HIS A 297 8.81 -3.86 17.50
C HIS A 297 9.63 -3.57 18.76
N SER A 298 8.99 -3.67 19.92
CA SER A 298 9.59 -3.35 21.23
C SER A 298 10.86 -4.14 21.55
N ASN A 299 11.05 -5.31 20.96
CA ASN A 299 12.25 -6.13 21.09
C ASN A 299 13.51 -5.49 20.46
N LEU A 300 13.34 -4.55 19.53
CA LEU A 300 14.44 -3.83 18.88
C LEU A 300 14.82 -2.52 19.61
N ASN A 301 14.00 -2.08 20.57
CA ASN A 301 14.24 -0.93 21.42
C ASN A 301 15.25 -1.27 22.53
N THR A 302 16.52 -1.42 22.16
CA THR A 302 17.62 -1.73 23.09
C THR A 302 18.41 -0.48 23.45
N LEU A 303 19.09 -0.49 24.60
CA LEU A 303 19.98 0.61 24.99
C LEU A 303 21.07 0.84 23.95
N GLU A 304 21.61 -0.23 23.35
CA GLU A 304 22.61 -0.15 22.30
C GLU A 304 22.09 0.57 21.06
N ASN A 305 20.94 0.14 20.53
CA ASN A 305 20.35 0.72 19.33
C ASN A 305 19.96 2.19 19.53
N LYS A 306 19.67 2.58 20.78
CA LYS A 306 19.36 3.97 21.13
C LYS A 306 20.59 4.85 21.40
N ARG A 307 21.81 4.31 21.52
CA ARG A 307 22.99 5.15 21.72
C ARG A 307 23.18 6.06 20.52
N ALA A 308 23.34 7.34 20.78
CA ALA A 308 23.44 8.32 19.72
C ALA A 308 24.68 8.08 18.85
N GLU A 309 25.80 7.64 19.44
CA GLU A 309 27.02 7.29 18.73
C GLU A 309 26.80 6.11 17.78
N THR A 310 26.06 5.09 18.22
CA THR A 310 25.69 3.93 17.40
C THR A 310 24.75 4.32 16.27
N ILE A 311 23.77 5.20 16.52
CA ILE A 311 22.89 5.75 15.49
C ILE A 311 23.72 6.50 14.43
N LEU A 312 24.60 7.41 14.86
CA LEU A 312 25.44 8.19 13.95
C LEU A 312 26.32 7.30 13.08
N GLU A 313 26.99 6.31 13.69
CA GLU A 313 27.83 5.35 12.97
C GLU A 313 27.02 4.61 11.91
N ARG A 314 25.86 4.05 12.28
CA ARG A 314 25.03 3.24 11.38
C ARG A 314 24.47 4.06 10.22
N VAL A 315 23.95 5.25 10.50
CA VAL A 315 23.41 6.17 9.49
C VAL A 315 24.48 6.60 8.48
N ARG A 316 25.69 6.90 8.94
CA ARG A 316 26.80 7.31 8.05
C ARG A 316 27.34 6.18 7.19
N THR A 317 27.22 4.95 7.65
CA THR A 317 27.87 3.78 7.03
C THR A 317 26.90 2.85 6.32
N GLY A 318 25.62 3.22 6.20
CA GLY A 318 24.66 2.41 5.45
C GLY A 318 24.09 1.22 6.22
N GLN A 319 24.26 1.17 7.55
CA GLN A 319 23.90 -0.01 8.34
C GLN A 319 22.46 0.06 8.87
N ASP A 320 21.89 -1.12 9.16
CA ASP A 320 20.58 -1.22 9.81
C ASP A 320 20.61 -0.64 11.23
N LEU A 321 19.70 0.29 11.55
CA LEU A 321 19.61 0.92 12.88
C LEU A 321 19.41 -0.08 14.02
N PHE A 322 18.93 -1.28 13.73
CA PHE A 322 18.68 -2.33 14.70
C PHE A 322 19.70 -3.48 14.66
N GLY A 323 20.75 -3.38 13.84
CA GLY A 323 21.82 -4.38 13.75
C GLY A 323 21.39 -5.71 13.12
N ARG A 324 20.32 -5.73 12.32
CA ARG A 324 19.83 -6.95 11.66
C ARG A 324 20.70 -7.28 10.44
N PRO A 325 21.40 -8.43 10.40
CA PRO A 325 22.38 -8.72 9.35
C PRO A 325 21.79 -8.96 7.94
N ARG A 326 20.48 -9.16 7.85
CA ARG A 326 19.78 -9.39 6.58
C ARG A 326 19.25 -8.11 5.94
N GLU A 327 19.24 -7.01 6.67
CA GLU A 327 18.79 -5.71 6.18
C GLU A 327 20.02 -4.96 5.67
N GLN A 328 20.12 -4.81 4.36
CA GLN A 328 21.27 -4.21 3.70
C GLN A 328 20.81 -3.03 2.87
N PHE A 329 21.63 -1.99 2.83
CA PHE A 329 21.33 -0.75 2.11
C PHE A 329 22.51 -0.40 1.23
N GLU A 330 22.22 0.02 0.01
CA GLU A 330 23.19 0.59 -0.91
C GLU A 330 23.06 2.11 -0.94
N LYS A 331 24.19 2.76 -1.16
CA LYS A 331 24.25 4.21 -1.29
C LYS A 331 23.90 4.61 -2.72
N VAL A 332 22.94 5.51 -2.88
CA VAL A 332 22.54 6.10 -4.15
C VAL A 332 22.98 7.57 -4.17
N ASP A 333 24.07 7.83 -4.89
CA ASP A 333 24.59 9.19 -5.04
C ASP A 333 23.67 10.02 -5.94
N GLN A 334 23.38 11.26 -5.52
CA GLN A 334 22.55 12.22 -6.27
C GLN A 334 21.17 11.65 -6.66
N ASN A 335 20.53 10.94 -5.73
CA ASN A 335 19.23 10.33 -5.99
C ASN A 335 18.19 11.39 -6.41
N ALA A 336 17.60 11.21 -7.60
CA ALA A 336 16.53 12.05 -8.12
C ALA A 336 15.13 11.49 -7.85
N ASP A 337 15.02 10.23 -7.41
CA ASP A 337 13.77 9.56 -7.06
C ASP A 337 13.35 9.92 -5.63
N VAL A 338 12.99 11.19 -5.45
CA VAL A 338 12.64 11.83 -4.18
C VAL A 338 11.40 12.69 -4.39
N PRO A 339 10.49 12.81 -3.40
CA PRO A 339 9.39 13.78 -3.47
C PRO A 339 9.87 15.16 -3.89
N ARG A 340 9.30 15.72 -4.97
CA ARG A 340 9.73 17.03 -5.51
C ARG A 340 9.74 18.14 -4.47
N TYR A 341 8.83 18.10 -3.50
CA TYR A 341 8.78 19.08 -2.42
C TYR A 341 10.06 19.11 -1.58
N ILE A 342 10.67 17.95 -1.32
CA ILE A 342 11.95 17.83 -0.62
C ILE A 342 13.05 18.47 -1.47
N LEU A 343 13.12 18.12 -2.77
CA LEU A 343 14.15 18.66 -3.69
C LEU A 343 14.05 20.18 -3.84
N SER A 344 12.83 20.72 -3.95
CA SER A 344 12.59 22.17 -4.03
C SER A 344 12.92 22.91 -2.72
N ASN A 345 12.96 22.20 -1.59
CA ASN A 345 13.26 22.74 -0.26
C ASN A 345 14.50 22.07 0.35
N SER A 346 15.49 21.75 -0.50
CA SER A 346 16.65 20.93 -0.13
C SER A 346 17.48 21.50 1.01
N GLN A 347 17.51 22.82 1.20
CA GLN A 347 18.19 23.43 2.36
C GLN A 347 17.53 23.07 3.69
N ARG A 348 16.21 22.92 3.71
CA ARG A 348 15.46 22.53 4.92
C ARG A 348 15.53 21.02 5.13
N PHE A 349 15.37 20.24 4.07
CA PHE A 349 15.34 18.78 4.14
C PHE A 349 16.68 18.13 3.76
N ASP A 350 17.79 18.84 4.01
CA ASP A 350 19.15 18.38 3.72
C ASP A 350 19.45 17.01 4.35
N TYR A 351 18.99 16.81 5.59
CA TYR A 351 19.07 15.56 6.34
C TYR A 351 18.35 14.39 5.66
N MET A 352 17.41 14.63 4.74
CA MET A 352 16.77 13.56 3.97
C MET A 352 17.52 13.24 2.67
N LEU A 353 18.52 14.04 2.29
CA LEU A 353 19.23 13.93 1.01
C LEU A 353 20.68 13.50 1.17
N ASP A 354 21.35 13.92 2.24
CA ASP A 354 22.76 13.62 2.50
C ASP A 354 23.03 13.38 3.99
N ARG A 355 23.72 12.27 4.28
CA ARG A 355 24.09 11.81 5.62
C ARG A 355 25.60 11.61 5.79
N ASP A 356 26.43 12.07 4.85
CA ASP A 356 27.87 11.78 4.85
C ASP A 356 28.67 12.53 5.92
N GLY A 357 28.15 13.66 6.41
CA GLY A 357 28.78 14.51 7.42
C GLY A 357 29.16 13.76 8.70
N LEU A 358 30.11 14.32 9.47
CA LEU A 358 30.55 13.70 10.75
C LEU A 358 29.39 13.52 11.74
N ASP A 359 28.45 14.45 11.69
CA ASP A 359 27.21 14.51 12.45
C ASP A 359 26.05 13.73 11.82
N ALA A 360 26.29 13.04 10.70
CA ALA A 360 25.29 12.35 9.90
C ALA A 360 24.11 13.26 9.49
N GLY A 361 24.35 14.57 9.29
CA GLY A 361 23.30 15.53 8.95
C GLY A 361 22.28 15.83 10.07
N PHE A 362 22.45 15.25 11.27
CA PHE A 362 21.55 15.49 12.40
C PHE A 362 21.73 16.89 12.97
N ARG A 363 20.64 17.66 13.04
CA ARG A 363 20.68 19.07 13.48
C ARG A 363 21.12 19.24 14.93
N ASP A 364 20.79 18.29 15.80
CA ASP A 364 21.16 18.26 17.21
C ASP A 364 22.60 17.74 17.45
N ARG A 365 23.36 17.47 16.39
CA ARG A 365 24.76 17.04 16.42
C ARG A 365 25.70 17.94 15.61
N ARG A 366 25.17 19.00 14.98
CA ARG A 366 25.97 20.04 14.32
C ARG A 366 26.84 20.75 15.36
N LEU A 367 28.12 20.86 15.07
CA LEU A 367 29.11 21.56 15.92
C LEU A 367 29.02 23.07 15.80
#